data_AF-A0AAW0G2L2-F1
#
_entry.id   AF-A0AAW0G2L2-F1
#
_cell.length_a   1.000
_cell.length_b   1.000
_cell.length_c   1.000
_cell.angle_alpha   90.00
_cell.angle_beta   90.00
_cell.angle_gamma   90.00
#
_symmetry.space_group_name_H-M   'P 1'
#
loop_
_entity.id
_entity.type
_entity.pdbx_description
1 polymer ?
#
loop_
_entity_poly.entity_id
_entity_poly.type
_entity_poly.pdbx_seq_one_letter_code
_entity_poly.pdbx_strand_id
1 'polypeptide(L)'
;MHNQNDTYNKEIVLTILHKFGFQNPDSPTSFKLNNLEISKWFGIQTLLSSASATSIQPKQLLINWKSSFPPFYNIPIDLKDLRGYYCRPLKDQIQYLDPSVLTDKDISARAKDLFKVVKEWDYDEFLPFIQHLIPSGKKTDSVILKFARKKRVGKNKFMVTPR
;
A
#
# COMPACT_ATOMS: atom_id res chain seq x y z
N MET A 1 -29.01 -20.21 15.30
CA MET A 1 -27.66 -19.80 14.88
C MET A 1 -27.54 -20.13 13.40
N HIS A 2 -27.61 -19.15 12.51
CA HIS A 2 -27.37 -19.38 11.08
C HIS A 2 -25.91 -19.83 10.93
N ASN A 3 -25.67 -20.97 10.29
CA ASN A 3 -24.31 -21.43 10.01
C ASN A 3 -23.68 -20.40 9.06
N GLN A 4 -22.62 -19.71 9.50
CA GLN A 4 -21.92 -18.73 8.65
C GLN A 4 -21.42 -19.34 7.32
N ASN A 5 -21.29 -20.67 7.26
CA ASN A 5 -20.88 -21.40 6.08
C ASN A 5 -21.92 -21.42 4.95
N ASP A 6 -23.21 -21.17 5.24
CA ASP A 6 -24.27 -21.22 4.22
C ASP A 6 -24.21 -20.03 3.25
N THR A 7 -23.45 -18.98 3.58
CA THR A 7 -23.24 -17.82 2.70
C THR A 7 -22.00 -17.95 1.81
N TYR A 8 -21.12 -18.93 2.02
CA TYR A 8 -19.91 -19.12 1.23
C TYR A 8 -20.11 -20.20 0.16
N ASN A 9 -20.85 -19.86 -0.89
CA ASN A 9 -21.03 -20.76 -2.04
C ASN A 9 -19.75 -20.90 -2.88
N LYS A 10 -19.78 -21.83 -3.84
CA LYS A 10 -18.65 -22.15 -4.71
C LYS A 10 -18.17 -20.91 -5.49
N GLU A 11 -19.10 -20.08 -5.93
CA GLU A 11 -18.85 -18.88 -6.71
C GLU A 11 -18.08 -17.83 -5.90
N ILE A 12 -18.42 -17.65 -4.61
CA ILE A 12 -17.69 -16.77 -3.70
C ILE A 12 -16.27 -17.29 -3.47
N VAL A 13 -16.10 -18.58 -3.21
CA VAL A 13 -14.78 -19.18 -3.02
C VAL A 13 -13.93 -19.01 -4.28
N LEU A 14 -14.48 -19.29 -5.46
CA LEU A 14 -13.78 -19.07 -6.73
C LEU A 14 -13.40 -17.61 -6.95
N THR A 15 -14.29 -16.66 -6.62
CA THR A 15 -14.01 -15.22 -6.73
C THR A 15 -12.83 -14.82 -5.85
N ILE A 16 -12.79 -15.31 -4.61
CA ILE A 16 -11.68 -15.06 -3.68
C ILE A 16 -10.38 -15.68 -4.21
N LEU A 17 -10.43 -16.92 -4.70
CA LEU A 17 -9.26 -17.60 -5.28
C LEU A 17 -8.71 -16.91 -6.52
N HIS A 18 -9.58 -16.38 -7.39
CA HIS A 18 -9.14 -15.58 -8.54
C HIS A 18 -8.60 -14.20 -8.15
N LYS A 19 -9.10 -13.61 -7.05
CA LYS A 19 -8.60 -12.32 -6.55
C LYS A 19 -7.24 -12.44 -5.85
N PHE A 20 -7.05 -13.51 -5.07
CA PHE A 20 -5.91 -13.66 -4.15
C PHE A 20 -5.05 -14.89 -4.46
N GLY A 21 -5.21 -15.51 -5.62
CA GLY A 21 -4.46 -16.68 -6.03
C GLY A 21 -4.10 -16.64 -7.50
N PHE A 22 -3.19 -17.53 -7.86
CA PHE A 22 -2.79 -17.80 -9.23
C PHE A 22 -3.33 -19.18 -9.61
N GLN A 23 -4.15 -19.22 -10.66
CA GLN A 23 -4.63 -20.48 -11.21
C GLN A 23 -3.46 -21.22 -11.86
N ASN A 24 -3.33 -22.51 -11.57
CA ASN A 24 -2.28 -23.32 -12.16
C ASN A 24 -2.60 -23.58 -13.64
N PRO A 25 -1.68 -23.29 -14.58
CA PRO A 25 -1.92 -23.50 -16.01
C PRO A 25 -2.23 -24.98 -16.34
N ASP A 26 -1.57 -25.89 -15.64
CA ASP A 26 -1.67 -27.34 -15.88
C ASP A 26 -2.87 -27.99 -15.16
N SER A 27 -3.56 -27.26 -14.29
CA SER A 27 -4.69 -27.77 -13.53
C SER A 27 -5.69 -26.64 -13.25
N PRO A 28 -6.76 -26.52 -14.05
CA PRO A 28 -7.71 -25.40 -13.96
C PRO A 28 -8.52 -25.40 -12.65
N THR A 29 -8.48 -26.48 -11.89
CA THR A 29 -9.16 -26.59 -10.59
C THR A 29 -8.24 -26.26 -9.41
N SER A 30 -6.96 -25.97 -9.66
CA SER A 30 -5.93 -25.77 -8.64
C SER A 30 -5.43 -24.34 -8.62
N PHE A 31 -5.27 -23.80 -7.41
CA PHE A 31 -4.82 -22.43 -7.17
C PHE A 31 -3.65 -22.40 -6.20
N LYS A 32 -2.69 -21.52 -6.46
CA LYS A 32 -1.63 -21.15 -5.51
C LYS A 32 -1.95 -19.79 -4.91
N LEU A 33 -2.02 -19.69 -3.59
CA LEU A 33 -2.29 -18.42 -2.92
C LEU A 33 -1.19 -17.39 -3.18
N ASN A 34 -1.59 -16.16 -3.49
CA ASN A 34 -0.73 -15.00 -3.56
C ASN A 34 -0.60 -14.39 -2.16
N ASN A 35 0.30 -14.98 -1.36
CA ASN A 35 0.51 -14.56 0.02
C ASN A 35 0.87 -13.08 0.15
N LEU A 36 1.59 -12.50 -0.81
CA LEU A 36 1.94 -11.07 -0.78
C LEU A 36 0.69 -10.20 -0.84
N GLU A 37 -0.20 -10.42 -1.81
CA GLU A 37 -1.44 -9.65 -1.96
C GLU A 37 -2.40 -9.88 -0.79
N ILE A 38 -2.51 -11.13 -0.30
CA ILE A 38 -3.31 -11.43 0.90
C ILE A 38 -2.77 -10.63 2.08
N SER A 39 -1.45 -10.71 2.33
CA SER A 39 -0.80 -9.97 3.43
C SER A 39 -1.11 -8.48 3.35
N LYS A 40 -0.91 -7.90 2.17
CA LYS A 40 -1.07 -6.48 1.91
C LYS A 40 -2.51 -6.06 2.14
N TRP A 41 -3.48 -6.86 1.71
CA TRP A 41 -4.89 -6.57 1.96
C TRP A 41 -5.21 -6.53 3.46
N PHE A 42 -4.76 -7.53 4.24
CA PHE A 42 -4.89 -7.50 5.71
C PHE A 42 -4.21 -6.27 6.31
N GLY A 43 -3.05 -5.88 5.80
CA GLY A 43 -2.30 -4.73 6.29
C GLY A 43 -3.00 -3.41 6.01
N ILE A 44 -3.60 -3.26 4.82
CA ILE A 44 -4.44 -2.10 4.48
C ILE A 44 -5.66 -2.03 5.40
N GLN A 45 -6.37 -3.14 5.61
CA GLN A 45 -7.52 -3.17 6.52
C GLN A 45 -7.12 -2.84 7.97
N THR A 46 -5.97 -3.34 8.42
CA THR A 46 -5.44 -3.05 9.77
C THR A 46 -5.03 -1.58 9.90
N LEU A 47 -4.40 -1.02 8.87
CA LEU A 47 -4.00 0.38 8.82
C LEU A 47 -5.23 1.30 8.82
N LEU A 48 -6.27 0.94 8.06
CA LEU A 48 -7.55 1.64 8.04
C LEU A 48 -8.21 1.62 9.43
N SER A 49 -8.29 0.47 10.09
CA SER A 49 -8.94 0.37 11.41
C SER A 49 -8.13 1.05 12.54
N SER A 50 -6.80 0.99 12.47
CA SER A 50 -5.92 1.46 13.55
C SER A 50 -5.43 2.90 13.38
N ALA A 51 -5.44 3.44 12.17
CA ALA A 51 -4.77 4.70 11.84
C ALA A 51 -5.51 5.54 10.78
N SER A 52 -6.83 5.38 10.64
CA SER A 52 -7.63 6.26 9.77
C SER A 52 -7.74 7.67 10.33
N ALA A 53 -8.05 7.82 11.62
CA ALA A 53 -8.22 9.13 12.27
C ALA A 53 -6.99 9.60 13.07
N THR A 54 -6.05 8.70 13.38
CA THR A 54 -4.88 9.00 14.22
C THR A 54 -3.61 8.37 13.64
N SER A 55 -2.46 8.84 14.12
CA SER A 55 -1.15 8.29 13.74
C SER A 55 -0.77 7.13 14.66
N ILE A 56 -0.17 6.07 14.10
CA ILE A 56 0.29 4.89 14.84
C ILE A 56 1.80 4.70 14.69
N GLN A 57 2.44 4.10 15.69
CA GLN A 57 3.83 3.67 15.59
C GLN A 57 3.96 2.49 14.61
N PRO A 58 4.94 2.49 13.69
CA PRO A 58 5.14 1.39 12.74
C PRO A 58 5.23 0.01 13.38
N LYS A 59 5.94 -0.11 14.52
CA LYS A 59 6.06 -1.37 15.25
C LYS A 59 4.70 -1.88 15.76
N GLN A 60 3.87 -0.97 16.27
CA GLN A 60 2.54 -1.33 16.75
C GLN A 60 1.64 -1.78 15.61
N LEU A 61 1.72 -1.11 14.45
CA LEU A 61 0.97 -1.56 13.26
C LEU A 61 1.39 -2.98 12.85
N LEU A 62 2.70 -3.28 12.81
CA LEU A 62 3.18 -4.61 12.45
C LEU A 62 2.67 -5.70 13.41
N ILE A 63 2.58 -5.40 14.71
CA ILE A 63 1.98 -6.31 15.69
C ILE A 63 0.50 -6.52 15.37
N ASN A 64 -0.28 -5.43 15.23
CA ASN A 64 -1.71 -5.50 14.94
C ASN A 64 -1.98 -6.25 13.62
N TRP A 65 -1.16 -6.01 12.60
CA TRP A 65 -1.27 -6.66 11.30
C TRP A 65 -0.93 -8.15 11.40
N LYS A 66 0.11 -8.51 12.16
CA LYS A 66 0.42 -9.93 12.38
C LYS A 66 -0.70 -10.64 13.14
N SER A 67 -1.31 -9.96 14.11
CA SER A 67 -2.44 -10.47 14.89
C SER A 67 -3.76 -10.52 14.13
N SER A 68 -3.91 -9.83 13.00
CA SER A 68 -5.13 -9.87 12.20
C SER A 68 -5.21 -11.12 11.31
N PHE A 69 -4.11 -11.85 11.13
CA PHE A 69 -4.10 -13.10 10.37
C PHE A 69 -4.81 -14.25 11.08
N PRO A 70 -5.36 -15.22 10.31
CA PRO A 70 -5.83 -16.48 10.87
C PRO A 70 -4.73 -17.24 11.64
N PRO A 71 -5.09 -18.06 12.64
CA PRO A 71 -4.13 -18.92 13.32
C PRO A 71 -3.28 -19.73 12.35
N PHE A 72 -1.98 -19.87 12.66
CA PHE A 72 -0.97 -20.58 11.86
C PHE A 72 -0.65 -19.98 10.47
N TYR A 73 -1.31 -18.91 10.04
CA TYR A 73 -0.94 -18.19 8.82
C TYR A 73 0.31 -17.32 9.05
N ASN A 74 1.48 -17.95 8.90
CA ASN A 74 2.76 -17.32 9.24
C ASN A 74 3.54 -16.86 8.00
N ILE A 75 3.17 -15.70 7.47
CA ILE A 75 3.89 -15.06 6.37
C ILE A 75 4.73 -13.85 6.85
N PRO A 76 5.88 -13.55 6.22
CA PRO A 76 6.62 -12.34 6.51
C PRO A 76 5.81 -11.12 6.09
N ILE A 77 5.88 -10.05 6.89
CA ILE A 77 5.26 -8.76 6.59
C ILE A 77 6.30 -7.65 6.71
N ASP A 78 6.22 -6.66 5.84
CA ASP A 78 7.08 -5.48 5.87
C ASP A 78 6.23 -4.23 5.60
N LEU A 79 6.54 -3.15 6.30
CA LEU A 79 5.86 -1.87 6.11
C LEU A 79 5.98 -1.36 4.66
N LYS A 80 7.06 -1.74 3.95
CA LYS A 80 7.24 -1.38 2.54
C LYS A 80 6.10 -1.92 1.64
N ASP A 81 5.44 -3.01 2.04
CA ASP A 81 4.38 -3.64 1.26
C ASP A 81 3.08 -2.80 1.29
N LEU A 82 2.98 -1.87 2.25
CA LEU A 82 1.87 -0.91 2.38
C LEU A 82 2.16 0.46 1.77
N ARG A 83 3.31 0.68 1.12
CA ARG A 83 3.60 1.95 0.45
C ARG A 83 2.51 2.25 -0.59
N GLY A 84 2.05 3.50 -0.65
CA GLY A 84 0.88 3.91 -1.43
C GLY A 84 -0.45 3.89 -0.66
N TYR A 85 -0.44 3.46 0.61
CA TYR A 85 -1.63 3.48 1.49
C TYR A 85 -1.39 4.19 2.83
N TYR A 86 -0.17 4.68 3.09
CA TYR A 86 0.14 5.45 4.29
C TYR A 86 1.03 6.65 3.98
N CYS A 87 1.06 7.59 4.91
CA CYS A 87 1.98 8.73 4.95
C CYS A 87 2.59 8.89 6.36
N ARG A 88 3.58 9.78 6.48
CA ARG A 88 4.24 10.13 7.75
C ARG A 88 4.07 11.60 8.09
N PRO A 89 2.90 12.02 8.61
CA PRO A 89 2.71 13.41 9.04
C PRO A 89 3.65 13.78 10.18
N LEU A 90 4.02 12.80 11.01
CA LEU A 90 5.01 12.91 12.07
C LEU A 90 6.12 11.88 11.79
N LYS A 91 7.39 12.27 11.98
CA LYS A 91 8.57 11.52 11.52
C LYS A 91 8.56 10.03 11.86
N ASP A 92 8.09 9.68 13.06
CA ASP A 92 8.13 8.32 13.60
C ASP A 92 6.77 7.63 13.62
N GLN A 93 5.72 8.25 13.07
CA GLN A 93 4.38 7.69 13.03
C GLN A 93 3.85 7.62 11.61
N ILE A 94 2.97 6.65 11.37
CA ILE A 94 2.30 6.47 10.09
C ILE A 94 0.80 6.70 10.26
N GLN A 95 0.18 7.21 9.21
CA GLN A 95 -1.26 7.40 9.13
C GLN A 95 -1.76 6.85 7.80
N TYR A 96 -2.98 6.30 7.79
CA TYR A 96 -3.61 5.87 6.55
C TYR A 96 -3.80 7.06 5.59
N LEU A 97 -3.46 6.85 4.33
CA LEU A 97 -3.75 7.80 3.25
C LEU A 97 -4.39 7.03 2.10
N ASP A 98 -5.66 7.34 1.84
CA ASP A 98 -6.38 6.75 0.74
C ASP A 98 -5.88 7.33 -0.60
N PRO A 99 -5.30 6.53 -1.51
CA PRO A 99 -4.87 7.03 -2.80
C PRO A 99 -6.03 7.47 -3.70
N SER A 100 -7.27 7.06 -3.43
CA SER A 100 -8.45 7.42 -4.23
C SER A 100 -8.94 8.85 -3.99
N VAL A 101 -8.61 9.46 -2.85
CA VAL A 101 -8.98 10.87 -2.55
C VAL A 101 -8.02 11.88 -3.17
N LEU A 102 -6.89 11.41 -3.73
CA LEU A 102 -5.89 12.25 -4.37
C LEU A 102 -6.26 12.52 -5.84
N THR A 103 -5.93 13.71 -6.33
CA THR A 103 -6.19 14.06 -7.74
C THR A 103 -5.49 13.08 -8.69
N ASP A 104 -6.23 12.55 -9.68
CA ASP A 104 -5.71 11.58 -10.65
C ASP A 104 -5.48 12.12 -12.06
N LYS A 105 -5.60 13.44 -12.24
CA LYS A 105 -5.51 14.09 -13.55
C LYS A 105 -4.08 14.12 -14.10
N ASP A 106 -3.14 14.56 -13.27
CA ASP A 106 -1.75 14.74 -13.64
C ASP A 106 -0.85 14.70 -12.40
N ILE A 107 0.43 14.44 -12.64
CA ILE A 107 1.41 14.24 -11.57
C ILE A 107 1.62 15.53 -10.74
N SER A 108 1.54 16.70 -11.36
CA SER A 108 1.74 17.98 -10.67
C SER A 108 0.63 18.24 -9.66
N ALA A 109 -0.62 18.05 -10.07
CA ALA A 109 -1.78 18.16 -9.18
C ALA A 109 -1.73 17.13 -8.05
N ARG A 110 -1.44 15.86 -8.37
CA ARG A 110 -1.33 14.79 -7.37
C ARG A 110 -0.21 15.04 -6.36
N ALA A 111 0.95 15.49 -6.83
CA ALA A 111 2.07 15.85 -5.97
C ALA A 111 1.73 17.03 -5.04
N LYS A 112 1.00 18.04 -5.53
CA LYS A 112 0.51 19.15 -4.69
C LYS A 112 -0.39 18.64 -3.57
N ASP A 113 -1.29 17.71 -3.84
CA ASP A 113 -2.15 17.12 -2.79
C ASP A 113 -1.33 16.33 -1.77
N LEU A 114 -0.37 15.52 -2.22
CA LEU A 114 0.56 14.81 -1.33
C LEU A 114 1.34 15.77 -0.43
N PHE A 115 1.81 16.91 -0.97
CA PHE A 115 2.55 17.90 -0.20
C PHE A 115 1.70 18.71 0.79
N LYS A 116 0.38 18.77 0.60
CA LYS A 116 -0.55 19.31 1.61
C LYS A 116 -0.65 18.39 2.82
N VAL A 117 -0.55 17.07 2.61
CA VAL A 117 -0.62 16.06 3.69
C VAL A 117 0.71 15.99 4.43
N VAL A 118 1.83 15.86 3.71
CA VAL A 118 3.18 15.80 4.30
C VAL A 118 4.13 16.67 3.49
N LYS A 119 4.86 17.57 4.16
CA LYS A 119 5.76 18.53 3.48
C LYS A 119 7.00 17.88 2.87
N GLU A 120 7.51 16.82 3.49
CA GLU A 120 8.70 16.10 3.05
C GLU A 120 8.44 14.60 3.03
N TRP A 121 8.66 13.96 1.90
CA TRP A 121 8.41 12.53 1.73
C TRP A 121 9.70 11.75 1.57
N ASP A 122 9.77 10.54 2.12
CA ASP A 122 10.75 9.57 1.63
C ASP A 122 10.43 9.23 0.17
N TYR A 123 11.47 9.17 -0.67
CA TYR A 123 11.30 8.93 -2.10
C TYR A 123 10.55 7.63 -2.41
N ASP A 124 10.85 6.56 -1.67
CA ASP A 124 10.22 5.27 -1.92
C ASP A 124 8.78 5.20 -1.40
N GLU A 125 8.43 6.03 -0.41
CA GLU A 125 7.05 6.16 0.09
C GLU A 125 6.22 7.07 -0.82
N PHE A 126 6.84 8.08 -1.44
CA PHE A 126 6.19 8.99 -2.39
C PHE A 126 5.85 8.31 -3.72
N LEU A 127 6.78 7.53 -4.26
CA LEU A 127 6.69 7.00 -5.63
C LEU A 127 5.40 6.20 -5.90
N PRO A 128 4.95 5.28 -5.03
CA PRO A 128 3.75 4.48 -5.29
C PRO A 128 2.46 5.29 -5.45
N PHE A 129 2.41 6.52 -4.92
CA PHE A 129 1.24 7.38 -5.10
C PHE A 129 1.16 8.01 -6.49
N ILE A 130 2.24 8.05 -7.27
CA ILE A 130 2.27 8.73 -8.57
C ILE A 130 2.69 7.82 -9.72
N GLN A 131 3.13 6.60 -9.44
CA GLN A 131 3.77 5.71 -10.40
C GLN A 131 2.89 5.41 -11.62
N HIS A 132 1.59 5.22 -11.43
CA HIS A 132 0.65 4.93 -12.51
C HIS A 132 0.42 6.13 -13.45
N LEU A 133 0.74 7.35 -13.02
CA LEU A 133 0.67 8.56 -13.85
C LEU A 133 1.96 8.80 -14.64
N ILE A 134 3.02 8.03 -14.40
CA ILE A 134 4.29 8.18 -15.11
C ILE A 134 4.16 7.54 -16.50
N PRO A 135 4.38 8.29 -17.59
CA PRO A 135 4.28 7.74 -18.93
C PRO A 135 5.31 6.63 -19.16
N SER A 136 4.87 5.56 -19.82
CA SER A 136 5.72 4.43 -20.22
C SER A 136 6.96 4.91 -20.97
N GLY A 137 8.12 4.34 -20.63
CA GLY A 137 9.41 4.66 -21.25
C GLY A 137 10.11 5.92 -20.70
N LYS A 138 9.47 6.72 -19.83
CA LYS A 138 10.13 7.85 -19.16
C LYS A 138 10.83 7.42 -17.89
N LYS A 139 12.01 7.99 -17.63
CA LYS A 139 12.73 7.82 -16.37
C LYS A 139 11.98 8.53 -15.23
N THR A 140 11.58 7.77 -14.21
CA THR A 140 10.86 8.23 -13.01
C THR A 140 11.47 9.49 -12.40
N ASP A 141 12.77 9.49 -12.13
CA ASP A 141 13.49 10.64 -11.55
C ASP A 141 13.35 11.91 -12.39
N SER A 142 13.49 11.80 -13.71
CA SER A 142 13.38 12.93 -14.64
C SER A 142 11.97 13.52 -14.66
N VAL A 143 10.95 12.69 -14.42
CA VAL A 143 9.56 13.13 -14.33
C VAL A 143 9.33 13.81 -12.99
N ILE A 144 9.76 13.21 -11.88
CA ILE A 144 9.62 13.76 -10.52
C ILE A 144 10.27 15.14 -10.39
N LEU A 145 11.48 15.29 -10.92
CA LEU A 145 12.22 16.54 -10.85
C LEU A 145 11.49 17.71 -11.51
N LYS A 146 10.50 17.49 -12.39
CA LYS A 146 9.71 18.57 -13.01
C LYS A 146 8.75 19.26 -12.05
N PHE A 147 8.29 18.58 -11.01
CA PHE A 147 7.28 19.10 -10.08
C PHE A 147 7.71 19.06 -8.61
N ALA A 148 8.78 18.35 -8.29
CA ALA A 148 9.34 18.27 -6.94
C ALA A 148 10.87 18.42 -6.95
N ARG A 149 11.45 18.69 -5.79
CA ARG A 149 12.90 18.64 -5.56
C ARG A 149 13.25 17.30 -4.93
N LYS A 150 14.32 16.65 -5.40
CA LYS A 150 14.88 15.44 -4.80
C LYS A 150 16.14 15.82 -4.02
N LYS A 151 16.11 15.67 -2.70
CA LYS A 151 17.22 15.99 -1.79
C LYS A 151 17.84 14.71 -1.26
N ARG A 152 19.16 14.54 -1.37
CA ARG A 152 19.87 13.44 -0.71
C ARG A 152 20.06 13.78 0.77
N VAL A 153 19.66 12.87 1.66
CA VAL A 153 19.78 13.04 3.11
C VAL A 153 20.65 11.96 3.77
N GLY A 154 21.16 11.00 2.99
CA GLY A 154 22.07 9.96 3.49
C GLY A 154 22.69 9.15 2.36
N LYS A 155 23.41 8.08 2.70
CA LYS A 155 24.18 7.27 1.75
C LYS A 155 23.28 6.72 0.62
N ASN A 156 22.05 6.30 0.91
CA ASN A 156 21.07 5.83 -0.08
C ASN A 156 19.63 6.33 0.22
N LYS A 157 19.49 7.46 0.92
CA LYS A 157 18.18 8.00 1.30
C LYS A 157 17.93 9.33 0.61
N PHE A 158 16.79 9.42 -0.07
CA PHE A 158 16.34 10.61 -0.77
C PHE A 158 15.00 11.07 -0.23
N MET A 159 14.88 12.37 -0.03
CA MET A 159 13.63 13.03 0.31
C MET A 159 13.09 13.77 -0.90
N VAL A 160 11.77 13.86 -1.01
CA VAL A 160 11.05 14.60 -2.03
C VAL A 160 10.30 15.74 -1.36
N THR A 161 10.53 16.96 -1.83
CA THR A 161 9.90 18.19 -1.30
C THR A 161 9.27 19.00 -2.43
N PRO A 162 8.34 19.93 -2.13
CA PRO A 162 7.84 20.89 -3.10
C PRO A 162 8.97 21.62 -3.82
N ARG A 163 8.67 22.05 -5.06
CA ARG A 163 9.55 22.90 -5.85
C ARG A 163 9.66 24.30 -5.32
#